data_AF-A0A392NBM7-F1
#
_entry.id   AF-A0A392NBM7-F1
#
_cell.length_a   1.000
_cell.length_b   1.000
_cell.length_c   1.000
_cell.angle_alpha   90.00
_cell.angle_beta   90.00
_cell.angle_gamma   90.00
#
_symmetry.space_group_name_H-M   'P 1'
#
loop_
_entity.id
_entity.type
_entity.pdbx_description
1 polymer ?
#
loop_
_entity_poly.entity_id
_entity_poly.type
_entity_poly.pdbx_seq_one_letter_code
_entity_poly.pdbx_strand_id
1 'polypeptide(L)' 'DNDGQTALHYAVTCEREAIAEYLVKHSADIHSEDNDGSSSRDICSSKWPFMQHEGEVK' A
#
# COMPACT_ATOMS: atom_id res chain seq x y z
N ASP A 1 -1.17 7.57 -12.75
CA ASP A 1 0.26 7.60 -13.09
C ASP A 1 0.46 6.90 -14.42
N ASN A 2 1.54 7.18 -15.16
CA ASN A 2 1.83 6.44 -16.40
C ASN A 2 2.16 4.97 -16.13
N ASP A 3 2.59 4.67 -14.89
CA ASP A 3 2.90 3.32 -14.42
C ASP A 3 1.73 2.66 -13.68
N GLY A 4 0.54 3.27 -13.62
CA GLY A 4 -0.61 2.69 -12.89
C GLY A 4 -0.49 2.76 -11.36
N GLN A 5 0.61 3.31 -10.84
CA GLN A 5 0.84 3.44 -9.40
C GLN A 5 -0.18 4.36 -8.71
N THR A 6 -0.61 3.94 -7.53
CA THR A 6 -1.46 4.71 -6.61
C THR A 6 -0.62 5.51 -5.61
N ALA A 7 -1.25 6.44 -4.88
CA ALA A 7 -0.59 7.18 -3.80
C ALA A 7 0.07 6.24 -2.76
N LEU A 8 -0.49 5.04 -2.56
CA LEU A 8 0.06 4.06 -1.64
C LEU A 8 1.34 3.41 -2.19
N HIS A 9 1.44 3.16 -3.49
CA HIS A 9 2.68 2.65 -4.11
C HIS A 9 3.85 3.60 -3.85
N TYR A 10 3.63 4.90 -4.02
CA TYR A 10 4.62 5.93 -3.72
C TYR A 10 4.98 6.00 -2.24
N ALA A 11 4.00 5.92 -1.35
CA ALA A 11 4.26 5.93 0.10
C ALA A 11 5.11 4.73 0.51
N VAL A 12 4.87 3.55 -0.06
CA VAL A 12 5.62 2.32 0.21
C VAL A 12 7.03 2.38 -0.35
N THR A 13 7.20 2.74 -1.63
CA THR A 13 8.52 2.85 -2.28
C THR A 13 9.40 3.92 -1.64
N CYS A 14 8.81 4.96 -1.08
CA CYS A 14 9.51 6.00 -0.34
C CYS A 14 9.66 5.71 1.16
N GLU A 15 9.29 4.51 1.63
CA GLU A 15 9.32 4.09 3.04
C GLU A 15 8.61 5.07 4.00
N ARG A 16 7.54 5.71 3.51
CA ARG A 16 6.73 6.68 4.26
C ARG A 16 5.63 5.99 5.04
N GLU A 17 6.01 5.28 6.09
CA GLU A 17 5.08 4.49 6.94
C GLU A 17 3.87 5.31 7.41
N ALA A 18 4.08 6.52 7.94
CA ALA A 18 3.00 7.38 8.43
C ALA A 18 2.01 7.79 7.33
N ILE A 19 2.50 8.00 6.10
CA ILE A 19 1.64 8.35 4.96
C ILE A 19 0.89 7.12 4.48
N ALA A 20 1.57 5.97 4.40
CA ALA A 20 0.94 4.71 4.03
C ALA A 20 -0.15 4.31 5.04
N GLU A 21 0.11 4.44 6.34
CA GLU A 21 -0.89 4.18 7.38
C GLU A 21 -2.09 5.12 7.25
N TYR A 22 -1.85 6.40 7.01
CA TYR A 22 -2.92 7.38 6.77
C TYR A 22 -3.77 7.00 5.56
N LEU A 23 -3.14 6.63 4.44
CA LEU A 23 -3.85 6.19 3.23
C LEU A 23 -4.68 4.92 3.48
N VAL A 24 -4.10 3.90 4.13
CA VAL A 24 -4.81 2.66 4.47
C VAL A 24 -6.00 2.92 5.40
N LYS A 25 -5.84 3.79 6.42
CA LYS A 25 -6.94 4.23 7.29
C LYS A 25 -8.07 4.94 6.51
N HIS A 26 -7.72 5.61 5.42
CA HIS A 26 -8.67 6.26 4.51
C HIS A 26 -9.18 5.34 3.39
N SER A 27 -9.11 4.02 3.59
CA SER A 27 -9.59 3.01 2.63
C SER A 27 -8.83 3.01 1.30
N ALA A 28 -7.55 3.39 1.31
CA ALA A 28 -6.69 3.14 0.16
C ALA A 28 -6.56 1.63 -0.06
N ASP A 29 -6.75 1.22 -1.31
CA ASP A 29 -6.65 -0.17 -1.70
C ASP A 29 -5.18 -0.61 -1.72
N ILE A 30 -4.87 -1.61 -0.90
CA ILE A 30 -3.54 -2.22 -0.79
C ILE A 30 -3.29 -3.28 -1.86
N HIS A 31 -4.35 -3.76 -2.51
CA HIS A 31 -4.35 -4.80 -3.54
C HIS A 31 -4.45 -4.25 -4.96
N SER A 32 -4.65 -2.95 -5.12
CA SER A 32 -4.59 -2.30 -6.42
C SER A 32 -3.23 -2.54 -7.05
N GLU A 33 -3.21 -3.15 -8.23
CA GLU A 33 -2.02 -3.43 -9.02
C GLU A 33 -1.67 -2.23 -9.91
N ASP A 34 -0.37 -1.98 -10.04
CA ASP A 34 0.18 -1.06 -11.03
C ASP A 34 0.26 -1.73 -12.42
N ASN A 35 0.87 -1.05 -13.39
CA ASN A 35 0.99 -1.57 -14.75
C ASN A 35 1.95 -2.77 -14.89
N ASP A 36 2.80 -3.02 -13.91
CA ASP A 36 3.67 -4.20 -13.86
C ASP A 36 2.96 -5.41 -13.22
N GLY A 37 1.73 -5.21 -12.71
CA GLY A 37 0.99 -6.21 -11.96
C GLY A 37 1.46 -6.32 -10.51
N SER A 38 2.15 -5.30 -10.00
CA SER A 38 2.60 -5.26 -8.61
C SER A 38 1.65 -4.43 -7.78
N SER A 39 1.17 -4.94 -6.65
CA SER A 39 0.38 -4.14 -5.72
C SER A 39 1.26 -3.37 -4.73
N SER A 40 0.68 -2.36 -4.08
CA SER A 40 1.36 -1.63 -2.99
C SER A 40 1.85 -2.54 -1.87
N ARG A 41 1.15 -3.66 -1.63
CA ARG A 41 1.56 -4.68 -0.67
C ARG A 41 2.76 -5.50 -1.17
N ASP A 42 2.81 -5.82 -2.46
CA ASP A 42 3.88 -6.66 -3.04
C ASP A 42 5.23 -5.94 -3.06
N ILE A 43 5.23 -4.64 -3.37
CA ILE A 43 6.45 -3.81 -3.33
C ILE A 43 6.83 -3.36 -1.92
N CYS A 44 6.00 -3.68 -0.91
CA CYS A 44 6.26 -3.31 0.47
C CYS A 44 7.38 -4.17 1.06
N SER A 45 8.60 -3.63 1.00
CA SER A 45 9.79 -4.27 1.58
C SER A 45 9.68 -4.37 3.11
N SER A 46 8.99 -3.42 3.73
CA SER A 46 8.78 -3.37 5.17
C SER A 46 7.49 -4.07 5.55
N LYS A 47 7.55 -5.05 6.45
CA LYS A 47 6.38 -5.78 6.96
C LYS A 47 5.56 -4.91 7.91
N TRP A 48 4.96 -3.84 7.41
CA TRP A 48 4.16 -2.91 8.22
C TRP A 48 2.91 -3.60 8.78
N PRO A 49 2.60 -3.44 10.07
CA PRO A 49 1.48 -4.16 10.72
C PRO A 49 0.11 -3.88 10.08
N PHE A 50 -0.11 -2.64 9.65
CA PHE A 50 -1.38 -2.17 9.08
C PHE A 50 -1.59 -2.59 7.62
N MET A 51 -0.53 -2.97 6.90
CA MET A 51 -0.62 -3.51 5.54
C MET A 51 -0.73 -5.04 5.51
N GLN A 52 -0.64 -5.72 6.67
CA GLN A 52 -0.63 -7.18 6.78
C GLN A 52 -1.92 -7.82 7.27
N HIS A 53 -2.91 -7.04 7.71
CA HIS A 53 -4.18 -7.59 8.15
C HIS A 53 -5.17 -7.70 6.99
N GLU A 54 -5.30 -8.91 6.44
CA GLU A 54 -6.58 -9.39 5.93
C GLU A 54 -7.51 -9.54 7.15
N GLY A 55 -8.30 -8.52 7.44
CA GLY A 55 -9.46 -8.57 8.33
C GLY A 55 -9.33 -9.36 9.64
N GLU A 56 -9.00 -8.68 10.74
CA GLU A 56 -9.65 -8.99 12.02
C GLU A 56 -10.36 -7.74 12.51
N VAL A 57 -11.56 -7.54 11.96
CA VAL A 57 -12.60 -6.74 12.62
C VAL A 57 -13.11 -7.61 13.76
N LYS A 58 -12.79 -7.23 15.00
CA LYS A 58 -13.43 -7.81 16.19
C LYS A 58 -14.84 -7.25 16.35
#